data_AF-A0AAU0RP12-F1
#
_entry.id   AF-A0AAU0RP12-F1
#
_cell.length_a   1.000
_cell.length_b   1.000
_cell.length_c   1.000
_cell.angle_alpha   90.00
_cell.angle_beta   90.00
_cell.angle_gamma   90.00
#
_symmetry.space_group_name_H-M   'P 1'
#
loop_
_entity.id
_entity.type
_entity.pdbx_description
1 polymer ?
#
loop_
_entity_poly.entity_id
_entity_poly.type
_entity_poly.pdbx_seq_one_letter_code
_entity_poly.pdbx_strand_id
1 'polypeptide(L)'
;MLKTIALALTLGLAGCSGVQVTQYSQETPKLDLRDYFSGQVLASGIFQKRSGEVTKRFHVVIDSHSEGDALIMHETFNYSDGTKQTRVWTLRPDGPGHWRGTASDVVGEAFGEVSGNTFHWNYVLNLPVDGKTYEVRFDDWMYMLDDKTLANRSYMSKLGVELGQVTLFFRKQ
;
A
#
# COMPACT_ATOMS: atom_id res chain seq x y z
N MET A 1 -34.93 10.06 37.80
CA MET A 1 -34.37 10.84 36.68
C MET A 1 -32.90 10.53 36.37
N LEU A 2 -32.06 10.12 37.34
CA LEU A 2 -30.67 9.71 37.07
C LEU A 2 -30.51 8.35 36.36
N LYS A 3 -31.48 7.43 36.49
CA LYS A 3 -31.38 6.08 35.89
C LYS A 3 -31.64 6.05 34.38
N THR A 4 -32.30 7.08 33.83
CA THR A 4 -32.65 7.14 32.39
C THR A 4 -31.53 7.72 31.52
N ILE A 5 -30.54 8.41 32.13
CA ILE A 5 -29.39 8.99 31.40
C ILE A 5 -28.30 7.93 31.15
N ALA A 6 -28.23 6.89 31.98
CA ALA A 6 -27.22 5.83 31.83
C ALA A 6 -27.46 4.91 30.62
N LEU A 7 -28.69 4.84 30.10
CA LEU A 7 -29.03 3.96 28.97
C LEU A 7 -28.73 4.60 27.59
N ALA A 8 -28.54 5.92 27.54
CA ALA A 8 -28.22 6.64 26.30
C ALA A 8 -26.72 6.63 25.96
N LEU A 9 -25.85 6.30 26.92
CA LEU A 9 -24.39 6.31 26.71
C LEU A 9 -23.84 4.98 26.14
N THR A 10 -24.65 3.91 26.13
CA THR A 10 -24.24 2.58 25.67
C THR A 10 -24.54 2.29 24.19
N LEU A 11 -25.17 3.22 23.46
CA LEU A 11 -25.49 3.07 22.03
C LEU A 11 -24.47 3.71 21.08
N GLY A 12 -23.38 4.30 21.59
CA GLY A 12 -22.36 4.97 20.78
C GLY A 12 -21.15 4.12 20.36
N LEU A 13 -21.10 2.83 20.70
CA LEU A 13 -19.93 1.97 20.49
C LEU A 13 -20.12 0.90 19.40
N ALA A 14 -21.19 0.98 18.61
CA ALA A 14 -21.36 0.14 17.44
C ALA A 14 -20.42 0.60 16.29
N GLY A 15 -19.18 0.13 16.37
CA GLY A 15 -18.43 -0.33 15.20
C GLY A 15 -17.91 0.72 14.22
N CYS A 16 -16.86 1.45 14.58
CA CYS A 16 -15.85 1.84 13.59
C CYS A 16 -14.92 0.65 13.32
N SER A 17 -15.45 -0.50 12.88
CA SER A 17 -14.57 -1.50 12.26
C SER A 17 -14.21 -0.93 10.89
N GLY A 18 -12.94 -0.60 10.66
CA GLY A 18 -12.46 -0.19 9.35
C GLY A 18 -12.85 -1.22 8.27
N VAL A 19 -12.85 -0.78 7.01
CA VAL A 19 -13.05 -1.65 5.85
C VAL A 19 -12.06 -2.81 5.94
N GLN A 20 -12.56 -4.04 5.86
CA GLN A 20 -11.73 -5.25 5.84
C GLN A 20 -11.53 -5.68 4.39
N VAL A 21 -10.32 -6.12 4.05
CA VAL A 21 -10.02 -6.57 2.68
C VAL A 21 -10.90 -7.76 2.25
N THR A 22 -11.36 -8.58 3.19
CA THR A 22 -12.29 -9.70 2.98
C THR A 22 -13.66 -9.27 2.42
N GLN A 23 -14.06 -8.01 2.61
CA GLN A 23 -15.29 -7.46 2.03
C GLN A 23 -15.26 -7.49 0.50
N TYR A 24 -14.07 -7.45 -0.11
CA TYR A 24 -13.89 -7.51 -1.56
C TYR A 24 -13.79 -8.94 -2.10
N SER A 25 -13.99 -9.97 -1.29
CA SER A 25 -13.77 -11.38 -1.67
C SER A 25 -14.52 -11.84 -2.92
N GLN A 26 -15.67 -11.22 -3.24
CA GLN A 26 -16.48 -11.53 -4.42
C GLN A 26 -16.15 -10.68 -5.65
N GLU A 27 -15.36 -9.62 -5.50
CA GLU A 27 -15.04 -8.71 -6.59
C GLU A 27 -14.15 -9.34 -7.66
N THR A 28 -14.29 -8.84 -8.89
CA THR A 28 -13.56 -9.30 -10.08
C THR A 28 -13.03 -8.12 -10.89
N PRO A 29 -11.91 -8.25 -11.63
CA PRO A 29 -11.10 -9.46 -11.79
C PRO A 29 -10.33 -9.80 -10.50
N LYS A 30 -10.03 -11.09 -10.29
CA LYS A 30 -9.26 -11.52 -9.12
C LYS A 30 -7.81 -11.09 -9.26
N LEU A 31 -7.23 -10.58 -8.18
CA LEU A 31 -5.81 -10.23 -8.14
C LEU A 31 -4.99 -11.46 -7.74
N ASP A 32 -4.13 -11.92 -8.65
CA ASP A 32 -2.99 -12.78 -8.31
C ASP A 32 -1.73 -11.91 -8.38
N LEU A 33 -1.09 -11.67 -7.23
CA LEU A 33 0.08 -10.79 -7.15
C LEU A 33 1.25 -11.31 -7.98
N ARG A 34 1.50 -12.63 -7.99
CA ARG A 34 2.62 -13.19 -8.72
C ARG A 34 2.39 -13.09 -10.22
N ASP A 35 1.19 -13.40 -10.69
CA ASP A 35 0.86 -13.24 -12.10
C ASP A 35 0.88 -11.77 -12.52
N TYR A 36 0.33 -10.87 -11.71
CA TYR A 36 0.28 -9.44 -12.03
C TYR A 36 1.69 -8.85 -12.23
N PHE A 37 2.63 -9.24 -11.36
CA PHE A 37 4.03 -8.80 -11.40
C PHE A 37 4.97 -9.82 -12.07
N SER A 38 4.47 -10.74 -12.91
CA SER A 38 5.33 -11.72 -13.61
C SER A 38 6.20 -11.15 -14.74
N GLY A 39 5.94 -9.89 -15.12
CA GLY A 39 6.71 -9.16 -16.13
C GLY A 39 6.91 -7.71 -15.75
N GLN A 40 7.29 -6.88 -16.71
CA GLN A 40 7.45 -5.45 -16.46
C GLN A 40 6.10 -4.79 -16.17
N VAL A 41 6.06 -4.03 -15.09
CA VAL A 41 4.93 -3.18 -14.73
C VAL A 41 5.40 -1.74 -14.72
N LEU A 42 4.62 -0.86 -15.36
CA LEU A 42 4.85 0.58 -15.31
C LEU A 42 3.87 1.19 -14.33
N ALA A 43 4.31 2.16 -13.54
CA ALA A 43 3.43 2.90 -12.66
C ALA A 43 3.62 4.41 -12.79
N SER A 44 2.54 5.16 -12.59
CA SER A 44 2.55 6.61 -12.56
C SER A 44 1.70 7.10 -11.41
N GLY A 45 2.18 8.10 -10.66
CA GLY A 45 1.50 8.55 -9.46
C GLY A 45 1.87 9.94 -8.98
N ILE A 46 1.19 10.33 -7.91
CA ILE A 46 1.34 11.60 -7.22
C ILE A 46 1.49 11.38 -5.72
N PHE A 47 2.29 12.23 -5.08
CA PHE A 47 2.31 12.39 -3.64
C PHE A 47 1.64 13.72 -3.27
N GLN A 48 0.68 13.62 -2.36
CA GLN A 48 -0.10 14.74 -1.84
C GLN A 48 0.15 14.91 -0.35
N LYS A 49 0.37 16.16 0.08
CA LYS A 49 0.37 16.49 1.51
C LYS A 49 -1.05 16.33 2.07
N ARG A 50 -1.18 16.24 3.39
CA ARG A 50 -2.49 16.30 4.08
C ARG A 50 -3.34 17.54 3.75
N SER A 51 -2.74 18.61 3.22
CA SER A 51 -3.44 19.80 2.73
C SER A 51 -4.12 19.60 1.37
N GLY A 52 -3.88 18.47 0.70
CA GLY A 52 -4.30 18.19 -0.68
C GLY A 52 -3.31 18.67 -1.75
N GLU A 53 -2.32 19.46 -1.37
CA GLU A 53 -1.28 19.96 -2.29
C GLU A 53 -0.45 18.82 -2.87
N VAL A 54 -0.45 18.68 -4.20
CA VAL A 54 0.43 17.76 -4.93
C VAL A 54 1.84 18.33 -4.93
N THR A 55 2.79 17.60 -4.35
CA THR A 55 4.19 18.10 -4.25
C THR A 55 5.20 17.27 -5.02
N LYS A 56 4.87 16.01 -5.34
CA LYS A 56 5.67 15.21 -6.27
C LYS A 56 4.76 14.45 -7.22
N ARG A 57 5.20 14.33 -8.47
CA ARG A 57 4.67 13.38 -9.45
C ARG A 57 5.80 12.42 -9.78
N PHE A 58 5.50 11.16 -10.06
CA PHE A 58 6.54 10.18 -10.30
C PHE A 58 6.10 9.11 -11.28
N HIS A 59 7.09 8.49 -11.92
CA HIS A 59 6.95 7.28 -12.72
C HIS A 59 7.81 6.20 -12.10
N VAL A 60 7.35 4.96 -12.16
CA VAL A 60 8.07 3.79 -11.66
C VAL A 60 8.14 2.75 -12.76
N VAL A 61 9.32 2.21 -12.99
CA VAL A 61 9.49 0.95 -13.74
C VAL A 61 9.71 -0.14 -12.71
N ILE A 62 8.93 -1.22 -12.81
CA ILE A 62 8.99 -2.35 -11.89
C ILE A 62 9.34 -3.57 -12.72
N ASP A 63 10.59 -4.03 -12.58
CA ASP A 63 11.08 -5.25 -13.22
C ASP A 63 11.14 -6.34 -12.16
N SER A 64 10.35 -7.39 -12.35
CA SER A 64 10.15 -8.42 -11.34
C SER A 64 10.50 -9.81 -11.86
N HIS A 65 10.97 -10.68 -10.98
CA HIS A 65 11.25 -12.08 -11.28
C HIS A 65 10.97 -12.95 -10.06
N SER A 66 10.75 -14.24 -10.30
CA SER A 66 10.58 -15.21 -9.21
C SER A 66 11.88 -15.94 -8.90
N GLU A 67 12.16 -16.13 -7.61
CA GLU A 67 13.24 -16.96 -7.10
C GLU A 67 12.67 -17.97 -6.11
N GLY A 68 12.39 -19.19 -6.58
CA GLY A 68 11.67 -20.18 -5.78
C GLY A 68 10.25 -19.71 -5.45
N ASP A 69 9.96 -19.53 -4.17
CA ASP A 69 8.69 -18.99 -3.68
C ASP A 69 8.71 -17.46 -3.49
N ALA A 70 9.86 -16.81 -3.65
CA ALA A 70 9.97 -15.36 -3.54
C ALA A 70 9.64 -14.68 -4.87
N LEU A 71 8.94 -13.55 -4.80
CA LEU A 71 8.81 -12.58 -5.89
C LEU A 71 9.74 -11.40 -5.57
N ILE A 72 10.74 -11.19 -6.41
CA ILE A 72 11.67 -10.06 -6.31
C ILE A 72 11.18 -8.97 -7.24
N MET A 73 11.03 -7.74 -6.73
CA MET A 73 10.58 -6.59 -7.52
C MET A 73 11.60 -5.46 -7.43
N HIS A 74 12.19 -5.11 -8.57
CA HIS A 74 13.09 -3.97 -8.70
C HIS A 74 12.31 -2.74 -9.17
N GLU A 75 12.07 -1.81 -8.25
CA GLU A 75 11.34 -0.57 -8.51
C GLU A 75 12.30 0.59 -8.75
N THR A 76 12.20 1.24 -9.90
CA THR A 76 12.99 2.44 -10.24
C THR A 76 12.07 3.64 -10.38
N PHE A 77 12.12 4.54 -9.40
CA PHE A 77 11.35 5.77 -9.32
C PHE A 77 12.05 6.92 -10.02
N ASN A 78 11.31 7.67 -10.83
CA ASN A 78 11.72 8.93 -11.43
C ASN A 78 10.73 10.01 -11.01
N TYR A 79 11.17 10.96 -10.19
CA TYR A 79 10.35 12.05 -9.67
C TYR A 79 10.39 13.28 -10.58
N SER A 80 9.34 14.10 -10.53
CA SER A 80 9.21 15.32 -11.33
C SER A 80 10.21 16.42 -10.96
N ASP A 81 10.89 16.32 -9.82
CA ASP A 81 11.98 17.20 -9.40
C ASP A 81 13.36 16.73 -9.92
N GLY A 82 13.40 15.66 -10.72
CA GLY A 82 14.62 15.07 -11.27
C GLY A 82 15.31 14.06 -10.34
N THR A 83 14.85 13.90 -9.10
CA THR A 83 15.40 12.88 -8.20
C THR A 83 15.01 11.47 -8.66
N LYS A 84 15.87 10.51 -8.34
CA LYS A 84 15.66 9.09 -8.62
C LYS A 84 15.83 8.29 -7.35
N GLN A 85 15.07 7.21 -7.24
CA GLN A 85 15.16 6.28 -6.13
C GLN A 85 14.98 4.87 -6.67
N THR A 86 15.62 3.91 -6.02
CA THR A 86 15.41 2.49 -6.28
C THR A 86 14.97 1.81 -5.00
N ARG A 87 14.01 0.90 -5.09
CA ARG A 87 13.64 -0.01 -4.02
C ARG A 87 13.61 -1.42 -4.56
N VAL A 88 14.09 -2.36 -3.75
CA VAL A 88 14.04 -3.79 -4.08
C VAL A 88 13.18 -4.47 -3.03
N TRP A 89 12.00 -4.94 -3.46
CA TRP A 89 11.14 -5.75 -2.61
C TRP A 89 11.46 -7.22 -2.80
N THR A 90 11.45 -7.97 -1.70
CA THR A 90 11.39 -9.42 -1.70
C THR A 90 10.09 -9.83 -1.01
N LEU A 91 9.14 -10.33 -1.78
CA LEU A 91 7.81 -10.77 -1.32
C LEU A 91 7.77 -12.29 -1.22
N ARG A 92 7.20 -12.82 -0.13
CA ARG A 92 7.00 -14.26 0.07
C ARG A 92 5.56 -14.55 0.50
N PRO A 93 4.96 -15.66 0.06
CA PRO A 93 3.68 -16.12 0.58
C PRO A 93 3.77 -16.43 2.09
N ASP A 94 2.70 -16.12 2.82
CA ASP A 94 2.58 -16.35 4.27
C ASP A 94 1.25 -17.05 4.62
N GLY A 95 0.75 -17.88 3.70
CA GLY A 95 -0.54 -18.56 3.78
C GLY A 95 -1.53 -18.11 2.70
N PRO A 96 -2.75 -18.68 2.67
CA PRO A 96 -3.74 -18.36 1.66
C PRO A 96 -4.08 -16.86 1.64
N GLY A 97 -3.76 -16.17 0.54
CA GLY A 97 -3.99 -14.73 0.39
C GLY A 97 -3.02 -13.84 1.18
N HIS A 98 -2.16 -14.38 2.04
CA HIS A 98 -1.26 -13.61 2.88
C HIS A 98 0.16 -13.53 2.31
N TRP A 99 0.79 -12.37 2.48
CA TRP A 99 2.13 -12.10 1.97
C TRP A 99 2.97 -11.35 3.01
N ARG A 100 4.27 -11.65 3.02
CA ARG A 100 5.29 -10.89 3.75
C ARG A 100 6.29 -10.27 2.79
N GLY A 101 6.84 -9.13 3.17
CA GLY A 101 7.78 -8.40 2.31
C GLY A 101 8.91 -7.74 3.08
N THR A 102 10.08 -7.69 2.46
CA THR A 102 11.23 -6.96 2.99
C THR A 102 11.83 -6.06 1.92
N ALA A 103 12.34 -4.90 2.33
CA ALA A 103 13.18 -4.02 1.52
C ALA A 103 14.21 -3.34 2.43
N SER A 104 15.28 -2.77 1.86
CA SER A 104 16.39 -2.18 2.63
C SER A 104 16.00 -0.97 3.48
N ASP A 105 14.92 -0.27 3.09
CA ASP A 105 14.38 0.90 3.77
C ASP A 105 13.11 0.60 4.57
N VAL A 106 12.74 -0.67 4.71
CA VAL A 106 11.60 -1.13 5.51
C VAL A 106 12.09 -1.59 6.89
N VAL A 107 11.40 -1.15 7.94
CA VAL A 107 11.65 -1.58 9.31
C VAL A 107 10.92 -2.90 9.54
N GLY A 108 11.67 -3.99 9.72
CA GLY A 108 11.10 -5.32 9.94
C GLY A 108 10.53 -5.91 8.64
N GLU A 109 9.29 -6.37 8.71
CA GLU A 109 8.57 -6.95 7.57
C GLU A 109 7.31 -6.13 7.27
N ALA A 110 6.95 -6.11 6.00
CA ALA A 110 5.67 -5.67 5.50
C ALA A 110 4.67 -6.84 5.50
N PHE A 111 3.39 -6.54 5.71
CA PHE A 111 2.32 -7.52 5.81
C PHE A 111 1.22 -7.22 4.80
N GLY A 112 0.81 -8.25 4.08
CA GLY A 112 -0.14 -8.16 2.99
C GLY A 112 -1.26 -9.17 3.05
N GLU A 113 -2.45 -8.77 2.64
CA GLU A 113 -3.59 -9.65 2.45
C GLU A 113 -4.30 -9.35 1.12
N VAL A 114 -4.52 -10.38 0.32
CA VAL A 114 -5.25 -10.35 -0.94
C VAL A 114 -6.61 -10.97 -0.74
N SER A 115 -7.66 -10.28 -1.19
CA SER A 115 -9.02 -10.82 -1.24
C SER A 115 -9.77 -10.24 -2.43
N GLY A 116 -10.25 -11.13 -3.30
CA GLY A 116 -10.92 -10.74 -4.54
C GLY A 116 -10.00 -9.96 -5.47
N ASN A 117 -10.39 -8.74 -5.79
CA ASN A 117 -9.64 -7.80 -6.64
C ASN A 117 -8.69 -6.89 -5.85
N THR A 118 -8.62 -7.05 -4.52
CA THR A 118 -7.99 -6.09 -3.61
C THR A 118 -6.77 -6.67 -2.92
N PHE A 119 -5.73 -5.85 -2.75
CA PHE A 119 -4.57 -6.13 -1.92
C PHE A 119 -4.37 -5.00 -0.91
N HIS A 120 -4.29 -5.35 0.38
CA HIS A 120 -4.02 -4.42 1.47
C HIS A 120 -2.61 -4.67 2.00
N TRP A 121 -1.74 -3.67 1.94
CA TRP A 121 -0.32 -3.77 2.21
C TRP A 121 0.13 -2.76 3.27
N ASN A 122 0.77 -3.24 4.34
CA ASN A 122 1.12 -2.42 5.50
C ASN A 122 2.60 -2.58 5.85
N TYR A 123 3.30 -1.47 6.05
CA TYR A 123 4.72 -1.47 6.41
C TYR A 123 5.16 -0.17 7.06
N VAL A 124 6.35 -0.18 7.66
CA VAL A 124 7.03 0.99 8.20
C VAL A 124 8.26 1.28 7.36
N LEU A 125 8.33 2.49 6.82
CA LEU A 125 9.42 2.95 5.96
C LEU A 125 10.32 3.92 6.71
N ASN A 126 11.63 3.76 6.55
CA ASN A 126 12.64 4.74 6.92
C ASN A 126 12.73 5.84 5.86
N LEU A 127 12.06 6.97 6.10
CA LEU A 127 12.03 8.11 5.19
C LEU A 127 13.11 9.15 5.56
N PRO A 128 14.17 9.34 4.75
CA PRO A 128 15.13 10.41 4.96
C PRO A 128 14.54 11.77 4.56
N VAL A 129 14.57 12.74 5.49
CA VAL A 129 14.15 14.14 5.28
C VAL A 129 15.16 15.05 5.97
N ASP A 130 15.81 15.93 5.22
CA ASP A 130 16.76 16.95 5.71
C ASP A 130 17.83 16.38 6.67
N GLY A 131 18.41 15.23 6.32
CA GLY A 131 19.47 14.57 7.11
C GLY A 131 18.98 13.81 8.35
N LYS A 132 17.66 13.73 8.57
CA LYS A 132 17.05 12.88 9.61
C LYS A 132 16.22 11.78 8.97
N THR A 133 16.24 10.59 9.56
CA THR A 133 15.39 9.47 9.14
C THR A 133 14.16 9.42 10.02
N TYR A 134 12.99 9.34 9.40
CA TYR A 134 11.70 9.22 10.08
C TYR A 134 11.07 7.88 9.73
N GLU A 135 10.70 7.11 10.75
CA GLU A 135 9.79 5.99 10.57
C GLU A 135 8.38 6.50 10.25
N VAL A 136 7.87 6.09 9.09
CA VAL A 136 6.55 6.44 8.57
C VAL A 136 5.82 5.17 8.22
N ARG A 137 4.60 5.00 8.74
CA ARG A 137 3.73 3.87 8.41
C ARG A 137 3.02 4.15 7.09
N PHE A 138 3.06 3.17 6.20
CA PHE A 138 2.28 3.11 4.98
C PHE A 138 1.14 2.09 5.13
N ASP A 139 -0.03 2.49 4.65
CA ASP A 139 -1.26 1.72 4.58
C ASP A 139 -1.77 1.81 3.14
N ASP A 140 -1.42 0.81 2.35
CA ASP A 140 -1.58 0.77 0.89
C ASP A 140 -2.78 -0.10 0.53
N TRP A 141 -3.75 0.49 -0.15
CA TRP A 141 -4.89 -0.23 -0.71
C TRP A 141 -4.78 -0.28 -2.23
N MET A 142 -4.69 -1.48 -2.78
CA MET A 142 -4.59 -1.71 -4.21
C MET A 142 -5.85 -2.42 -4.72
N TYR A 143 -6.40 -1.96 -5.83
CA TYR A 143 -7.65 -2.46 -6.42
C TYR A 143 -7.46 -2.71 -7.91
N MET A 144 -7.65 -3.95 -8.35
CA MET A 144 -7.69 -4.27 -9.78
C MET A 144 -8.93 -3.62 -10.38
N LEU A 145 -8.70 -2.73 -11.35
CA LEU A 145 -9.74 -2.05 -12.11
C LEU A 145 -10.10 -2.84 -13.38
N ASP A 146 -9.10 -3.46 -13.99
CA ASP A 146 -9.18 -4.33 -15.15
C ASP A 146 -7.98 -5.30 -15.15
N ASP A 147 -7.90 -6.22 -16.11
CA ASP A 147 -6.86 -7.25 -16.17
C ASP A 147 -5.41 -6.71 -16.23
N LYS A 148 -5.23 -5.42 -16.51
CA LYS A 148 -3.92 -4.77 -16.62
C LYS A 148 -3.73 -3.60 -15.64
N THR A 149 -4.80 -2.96 -15.18
CA THR A 149 -4.72 -1.76 -14.34
C THR A 149 -4.99 -2.08 -12.87
N LEU A 150 -4.01 -1.77 -12.02
CA LEU A 150 -4.14 -1.81 -10.57
C LEU A 150 -4.04 -0.37 -10.05
N ALA A 151 -5.09 0.11 -9.40
CA ALA A 151 -5.07 1.41 -8.73
C ALA A 151 -4.58 1.24 -7.32
N ASN A 152 -3.71 2.12 -6.83
CA ASN A 152 -3.30 2.16 -5.45
C ASN A 152 -3.56 3.52 -4.81
N ARG A 153 -4.00 3.44 -3.55
CA ARG A 153 -4.12 4.56 -2.63
C ARG A 153 -3.41 4.21 -1.34
N SER A 154 -2.39 5.00 -1.01
CA SER A 154 -1.60 4.86 0.20
C SER A 154 -1.83 6.00 1.17
N TYR A 155 -1.88 5.68 2.46
CA TYR A 155 -1.87 6.68 3.53
C TYR A 155 -0.56 6.60 4.29
N MET A 156 0.12 7.75 4.41
CA MET A 156 1.35 7.87 5.18
C MET A 156 1.04 8.50 6.53
N SER A 157 1.46 7.85 7.61
CA SER A 157 1.23 8.37 8.96
C SER A 157 2.44 8.19 9.88
N LYS A 158 2.56 9.07 10.87
CA LYS A 158 3.53 8.95 11.96
C LYS A 158 2.82 9.20 13.28
N LEU A 159 2.97 8.28 14.23
CA LEU A 159 2.33 8.35 15.55
C LEU A 159 0.80 8.58 15.46
N GLY A 160 0.14 7.97 14.47
CA GLY A 160 -1.30 8.11 14.23
C GLY A 160 -1.72 9.38 13.49
N VAL A 161 -0.80 10.31 13.19
CA VAL A 161 -1.10 11.54 12.45
C VAL A 161 -0.78 11.35 10.97
N GLU A 162 -1.74 11.66 10.10
CA GLU A 162 -1.54 11.63 8.64
C GLU A 162 -0.53 12.71 8.21
N LEU A 163 0.45 12.29 7.40
CA LEU A 163 1.46 13.14 6.78
C LEU A 163 1.10 13.48 5.34
N GLY A 164 0.53 12.52 4.62
CA GLY A 164 0.14 12.65 3.23
C GLY A 164 -0.37 11.34 2.64
N GLN A 165 -0.66 11.39 1.35
CA GLN A 165 -1.23 10.28 0.59
C GLN A 165 -0.45 10.09 -0.71
N VAL A 166 -0.34 8.84 -1.15
CA VAL A 166 0.14 8.50 -2.49
C VAL A 166 -1.02 7.93 -3.28
N THR A 167 -1.20 8.39 -4.51
CA THR A 167 -2.11 7.77 -5.47
C THR A 167 -1.30 7.39 -6.70
N LEU A 168 -1.31 6.12 -7.09
CA LEU A 168 -0.66 5.67 -8.31
C LEU A 168 -1.46 4.59 -9.03
N PHE A 169 -1.19 4.44 -10.32
CA PHE A 169 -1.76 3.41 -11.16
C PHE A 169 -0.62 2.57 -11.72
N PHE A 170 -0.72 1.26 -11.54
CA PHE A 170 0.15 0.28 -12.17
C PHE A 170 -0.51 -0.23 -13.44
N ARG A 171 0.31 -0.50 -14.46
CA ARG A 171 -0.09 -1.05 -15.74
C ARG A 171 0.82 -2.20 -16.12
N LYS A 172 0.27 -3.41 -16.09
CA LYS A 172 0.88 -4.62 -16.66
C LYS A 172 1.04 -4.43 -18.17
N GLN A 173 2.24 -4.70 -18.69
CA GLN A 173 2.54 -4.58 -20.13
C GLN A 173 1.97 -5.78 -20.89
#